data_AF-A0A2E3FNY4-F1
#
_entry.id   AF-A0A2E3FNY4-F1
#
_cell.length_a   1.000
_cell.length_b   1.000
_cell.length_c   1.000
_cell.angle_alpha   90.00
_cell.angle_beta   90.00
_cell.angle_gamma   90.00
#
_symmetry.space_group_name_H-M   'P 1'
#
loop_
_entity.id
_entity.type
_entity.pdbx_description
1 polymer ?
#
loop_
_entity_poly.entity_id
_entity_poly.type
_entity_poly.pdbx_seq_one_letter_code
_entity_poly.pdbx_strand_id
1 'polypeptide(L)'
;MEISMISYEDRAMTSSSISPVKKWVMRQYWRMQQSQSIISMGLLGSSLTLLLWPYVSWRFSDSCEESLCFNNSILGIPATYLGLLGIFTGLVLIVLCIGYLYDKVFSLWTAQRSVDFERNPFWTYALSPMFMMNMAMTAENLKRNSPNDAKIQEQMDWVLNYCKENADSEIWARTVQHWDKHISETPTFWFLDEEIMSKARSQKIEDED
;
A
#
# COMPACT_ATOMS: atom_id res chain seq x y z
N MET A 1 -14.53 -15.39 -38.56
CA MET A 1 -13.53 -15.87 -37.59
C MET A 1 -12.26 -15.03 -37.74
N GLU A 2 -12.41 -13.70 -37.73
CA GLU A 2 -11.32 -12.72 -37.99
C GLU A 2 -11.36 -11.56 -36.98
N ILE A 3 -12.53 -11.28 -36.40
CA ILE A 3 -12.74 -10.19 -35.44
C ILE A 3 -12.10 -10.49 -34.06
N SER A 4 -11.87 -11.77 -33.72
CA SER A 4 -11.25 -12.15 -32.43
C SER A 4 -9.72 -12.09 -32.41
N MET A 5 -9.05 -12.04 -33.57
CA MET A 5 -7.58 -11.93 -33.63
C MET A 5 -7.11 -10.47 -33.51
N ILE A 6 -7.88 -9.51 -34.06
CA ILE A 6 -7.52 -8.08 -34.05
C ILE A 6 -7.50 -7.52 -32.61
N SER A 7 -8.44 -7.95 -31.74
CA SER A 7 -8.48 -7.46 -30.34
C SER A 7 -7.38 -8.04 -29.44
N TYR A 8 -6.84 -9.22 -29.77
CA TYR A 8 -5.78 -9.85 -28.99
C TYR A 8 -4.40 -9.24 -29.30
N GLU A 9 -4.15 -8.85 -30.56
CA GLU A 9 -2.94 -8.11 -30.94
C GLU A 9 -2.92 -6.71 -30.32
N ASP A 10 -4.04 -5.99 -30.31
CA ASP A 10 -4.10 -4.63 -29.72
C ASP A 10 -3.92 -4.63 -28.19
N ARG A 11 -4.42 -5.66 -27.48
CA ARG A 11 -4.17 -5.78 -26.02
C ARG A 11 -2.80 -6.34 -25.68
N ALA A 12 -2.19 -7.13 -26.57
CA ALA A 12 -0.79 -7.52 -26.43
C ALA A 12 0.17 -6.32 -26.64
N MET A 13 -0.26 -5.27 -27.34
CA MET A 13 0.54 -4.08 -27.63
C MET A 13 0.71 -3.08 -26.48
N THR A 14 0.01 -3.23 -25.33
CA THR A 14 0.26 -2.37 -24.16
C THR A 14 1.38 -2.90 -23.24
N SER A 15 1.69 -4.20 -23.31
CA SER A 15 2.84 -4.81 -22.61
C SER A 15 4.13 -4.78 -23.45
N SER A 16 4.00 -4.81 -24.79
CA SER A 16 5.14 -4.91 -25.73
C SER A 16 5.90 -3.60 -25.98
N SER A 17 5.28 -2.44 -25.71
CA SER A 17 5.83 -1.12 -26.08
C SER A 17 6.78 -0.48 -25.04
N ILE A 18 6.96 -1.11 -23.88
CA ILE A 18 7.91 -0.62 -22.87
C ILE A 18 9.29 -1.19 -23.21
N SER A 19 10.18 -0.32 -23.69
CA SER A 19 11.56 -0.71 -23.99
C SER A 19 12.19 -1.45 -22.80
N PRO A 20 12.99 -2.50 -23.04
CA PRO A 20 13.63 -3.27 -21.96
C PRO A 20 14.47 -2.38 -21.04
N VAL A 21 15.04 -1.30 -21.59
CA VAL A 21 15.74 -0.25 -20.85
C VAL A 21 14.78 0.52 -19.94
N LYS A 22 13.64 1.00 -20.44
CA LYS A 22 12.62 1.69 -19.64
C LYS A 22 12.12 0.80 -18.50
N LYS A 23 11.89 -0.49 -18.77
CA LYS A 23 11.48 -1.47 -17.75
C LYS A 23 12.57 -1.69 -16.69
N TRP A 24 13.84 -1.73 -17.09
CA TRP A 24 14.97 -1.84 -16.16
C TRP A 24 15.12 -0.58 -15.29
N VAL A 25 15.04 0.61 -15.90
CA VAL A 25 15.10 1.90 -15.19
C VAL A 25 13.95 2.00 -14.16
N MET A 26 12.73 1.67 -14.57
CA MET A 26 11.57 1.65 -13.65
C MET A 26 11.78 0.68 -12.49
N ARG A 27 12.44 -0.47 -12.73
CA ARG A 27 12.78 -1.42 -11.66
C ARG A 27 13.83 -0.87 -10.71
N GLN A 28 14.84 -0.14 -11.21
CA GLN A 28 15.81 0.51 -10.32
C GLN A 28 15.19 1.66 -9.54
N TYR A 29 14.35 2.47 -10.19
CA TYR A 29 13.60 3.54 -9.54
C TYR A 29 12.73 3.00 -8.40
N TRP A 30 12.01 1.91 -8.64
CA TRP A 30 11.23 1.24 -7.60
C TRP A 30 12.08 0.77 -6.41
N ARG A 31 13.25 0.20 -6.69
CA ARG A 31 14.19 -0.24 -5.63
C ARG A 31 14.72 0.94 -4.82
N MET A 32 15.02 2.06 -5.47
CA MET A 32 15.45 3.30 -4.81
C MET A 32 14.34 3.87 -3.92
N GLN A 33 13.09 3.86 -4.40
CA GLN A 33 11.95 4.34 -3.62
C GLN A 33 11.74 3.52 -2.36
N GLN A 34 11.91 2.19 -2.43
CA GLN A 34 11.83 1.33 -1.25
C GLN A 34 12.97 1.63 -0.25
N SER A 35 14.21 1.80 -0.74
CA SER A 35 15.36 2.03 0.14
C SER A 35 15.48 3.45 0.68
N GLN A 36 14.65 4.40 0.24
CA GLN A 36 14.71 5.83 0.61
C GLN A 36 14.78 6.03 2.13
N SER A 37 13.89 5.36 2.88
CA SER A 37 13.79 5.50 4.33
C SER A 37 15.03 4.96 5.06
N ILE A 38 15.58 3.84 4.59
CA ILE A 38 16.77 3.21 5.18
C ILE A 38 18.01 4.08 4.94
N ILE A 39 18.17 4.56 3.69
CA ILE A 39 19.29 5.42 3.32
C ILE A 39 19.20 6.75 4.07
N SER A 40 18.01 7.35 4.14
CA SER A 40 17.78 8.60 4.86
C SER A 40 18.09 8.46 6.35
N MET A 41 17.63 7.38 7.00
CA MET A 41 17.94 7.11 8.41
C MET A 41 19.44 6.96 8.64
N GLY A 42 20.13 6.19 7.78
CA GLY A 42 21.59 6.00 7.88
C GLY A 42 22.38 7.30 7.67
N LEU A 43 22.04 8.07 6.63
CA LEU A 43 22.72 9.31 6.29
C LEU A 43 22.45 10.41 7.32
N LEU A 44 21.21 10.61 7.74
CA LEU A 44 20.87 11.63 8.74
C LEU A 44 21.40 11.24 10.13
N GLY A 45 21.27 9.97 10.51
CA GLY A 45 21.79 9.47 11.78
C GLY A 45 23.31 9.60 11.87
N SER A 46 24.04 9.24 10.80
CA SER A 46 25.51 9.40 10.76
C SER A 46 25.91 10.88 10.73
N SER A 47 25.22 11.72 9.96
CA SER A 47 25.50 13.16 9.91
C SER A 47 25.32 13.83 11.27
N LEU A 48 24.22 13.54 11.97
CA LEU A 48 23.97 14.02 13.33
C LEU A 48 25.00 13.49 14.33
N THR A 49 25.39 12.22 14.21
CA THR A 49 26.42 11.62 15.06
C THR A 49 27.76 12.34 14.92
N LEU A 50 28.18 12.63 13.68
CA LEU A 50 29.43 13.36 13.41
C LEU A 50 29.36 14.81 13.87
N LEU A 51 28.20 15.47 13.75
CA LEU A 51 27.98 16.81 14.28
C LEU A 51 28.03 16.87 15.81
N LEU A 52 27.54 15.82 16.48
CA LEU A 52 27.53 15.73 17.95
C LEU A 52 28.89 15.33 18.53
N TRP A 53 29.70 14.57 17.79
CA TRP A 53 31.01 14.09 18.25
C TRP A 53 31.92 15.16 18.89
N PRO A 54 32.17 16.34 18.29
CA PRO A 54 33.04 17.35 18.91
C PRO A 54 32.53 17.86 20.26
N TYR A 55 31.23 17.77 20.53
CA TYR A 55 30.63 18.19 21.81
C TYR A 55 30.75 17.13 22.91
N VAL A 56 30.98 15.87 22.54
CA VAL A 56 30.98 14.72 23.46
C VAL A 56 32.36 14.05 23.56
N SER A 57 33.28 14.37 22.64
CA SER A 57 34.63 13.78 22.54
C SER A 57 35.44 13.88 23.83
N TRP A 58 35.22 14.92 24.64
CA TRP A 58 35.87 15.13 25.93
C TRP A 58 35.54 14.05 26.98
N ARG A 59 34.44 13.30 26.82
CA ARG A 59 34.10 12.16 27.69
C ARG A 59 34.96 10.93 27.47
N PHE A 60 35.71 10.92 26.37
CA PHE A 60 36.58 9.83 25.95
C PHE A 60 38.07 10.20 26.03
N SER A 61 38.40 11.34 26.64
CA SER A 61 39.79 11.78 26.86
C SER A 61 40.30 11.40 28.25
N ASP A 62 41.62 11.18 28.35
CA ASP A 62 42.30 10.82 29.61
C ASP A 62 42.19 11.89 30.72
N SER A 63 41.74 13.10 30.37
CA SER A 63 41.58 14.25 31.27
C SER A 63 40.18 14.37 31.91
N CYS A 64 39.34 13.34 31.82
CA CYS A 64 37.97 13.36 32.31
C CYS A 64 37.92 12.89 33.79
N GLU A 65 37.58 13.80 34.72
CA GLU A 65 37.50 13.55 36.18
C GLU A 65 36.06 13.37 36.71
N GLU A 66 35.05 13.30 35.83
CA GLU A 66 33.64 13.13 36.23
C GLU A 66 33.17 11.66 36.31
N SER A 67 31.99 11.42 36.92
CA SER A 67 31.42 10.08 37.12
C SER A 67 31.07 9.28 35.84
N LEU A 68 31.02 9.94 34.68
CA LEU A 68 30.76 9.33 33.37
C LEU A 68 31.92 9.63 32.41
N CYS A 69 33.06 8.96 32.63
CA CYS A 69 34.24 9.03 31.76
C CYS A 69 34.56 7.63 31.23
N PHE A 70 34.94 7.55 29.95
CA PHE A 70 35.27 6.30 29.28
C PHE A 70 36.78 6.22 29.02
N ASN A 71 37.36 5.04 29.25
CA ASN A 71 38.79 4.81 29.07
C ASN A 71 39.19 4.95 27.60
N ASN A 72 40.35 5.53 27.31
CA ASN A 72 40.80 5.90 25.96
C ASN A 72 40.95 4.68 25.01
N SER A 73 41.13 3.49 25.60
CA SER A 73 41.03 2.22 24.87
C SER A 73 40.25 1.19 25.67
N ILE A 74 39.29 0.53 25.01
CA ILE A 74 38.57 -0.63 25.52
C ILE A 74 38.84 -1.78 24.55
N LEU A 75 39.41 -2.87 25.05
CA LEU A 75 39.69 -4.09 24.26
C LEU A 75 40.53 -3.86 22.99
N GLY A 76 41.43 -2.87 22.99
CA GLY A 76 42.30 -2.56 21.84
C GLY A 76 41.63 -1.77 20.71
N ILE A 77 40.36 -1.40 20.86
CA ILE A 77 39.64 -0.53 19.93
C ILE A 77 39.69 0.91 20.47
N PRO A 78 40.03 1.92 19.65
CA PRO A 78 39.97 3.32 20.07
C PRO A 78 38.56 3.69 20.53
N ALA A 79 38.46 4.31 21.71
CA ALA A 79 37.17 4.63 22.32
C ALA A 79 36.28 5.55 21.44
N THR A 80 36.91 6.29 20.52
CA THR A 80 36.24 7.08 19.47
C THR A 80 35.21 6.29 18.66
N TYR A 81 35.53 5.08 18.21
CA TYR A 81 34.61 4.28 17.40
C TYR A 81 33.42 3.77 18.21
N LEU A 82 33.67 3.40 19.46
CA LEU A 82 32.61 2.99 20.40
C LEU A 82 31.71 4.17 20.78
N GLY A 83 32.28 5.36 20.95
CA GLY A 83 31.54 6.58 21.22
C GLY A 83 30.64 6.99 20.04
N LEU A 84 31.16 6.93 18.81
CA LEU A 84 30.37 7.19 17.60
C LEU A 84 29.22 6.18 17.45
N LEU A 85 29.51 4.88 17.63
CA LEU A 85 28.48 3.83 17.60
C LEU A 85 27.42 4.04 18.69
N GLY A 86 27.83 4.44 19.90
CA GLY A 86 26.95 4.70 21.02
C GLY A 86 26.02 5.89 20.78
N ILE A 87 26.55 7.00 20.27
CA ILE A 87 25.74 8.18 19.90
C ILE A 87 24.75 7.81 18.79
N PHE A 88 25.19 7.14 17.74
CA PHE A 88 24.32 6.72 16.64
C PHE A 88 23.19 5.81 17.14
N THR A 89 23.51 4.80 17.95
CA THR A 89 22.53 3.88 18.54
C THR A 89 21.57 4.62 19.47
N GLY A 90 22.08 5.56 20.28
CA GLY A 90 21.27 6.41 21.15
C GLY A 90 20.25 7.25 20.37
N LEU A 91 20.66 7.86 19.26
CA LEU A 91 19.77 8.61 18.37
C LEU A 91 18.67 7.70 17.79
N VAL A 92 19.03 6.51 17.31
CA VAL A 92 18.06 5.53 16.80
C VAL A 92 17.06 5.14 17.90
N LEU A 93 17.53 4.88 19.12
CA LEU A 93 16.65 4.55 20.25
C LEU A 93 15.71 5.70 20.61
N ILE A 94 16.19 6.95 20.61
CA ILE A 94 15.33 8.12 20.84
C ILE A 94 14.23 8.22 19.78
N VAL A 95 14.58 8.05 18.50
CA VAL A 95 13.59 8.05 17.40
C VAL A 95 12.58 6.92 17.57
N LEU A 96 13.02 5.72 17.94
CA LEU A 96 12.14 4.59 18.23
C LEU A 96 11.25 4.85 19.45
N CYS A 97 11.77 5.48 20.51
CA CYS A 97 10.99 5.88 21.68
C CYS A 97 9.90 6.90 21.31
N ILE A 98 10.22 7.91 20.50
CA ILE A 98 9.23 8.87 20.01
C ILE A 98 8.16 8.16 19.18
N GLY A 99 8.55 7.25 18.28
CA GLY A 99 7.62 6.44 17.50
C GLY A 99 6.72 5.56 18.38
N TYR A 100 7.29 4.94 19.42
CA TYR A 100 6.54 4.15 20.39
C TYR A 100 5.52 5.01 21.16
N LEU A 101 5.92 6.20 21.63
CA LEU A 101 5.01 7.12 22.31
C LEU A 101 3.90 7.60 21.37
N TYR A 102 4.24 7.92 20.12
CA TYR A 102 3.28 8.32 19.09
C TYR A 102 2.21 7.25 18.83
N ASP A 103 2.63 5.98 18.73
CA ASP A 103 1.73 4.85 18.47
C ASP A 103 0.94 4.40 19.72
N LYS A 104 1.61 4.18 20.85
CA LYS A 104 1.01 3.54 22.03
C LYS A 104 0.44 4.48 23.07
N VAL A 105 1.06 5.63 23.30
CA VAL A 105 0.62 6.56 24.34
C VAL A 105 -0.39 7.56 23.79
N PHE A 106 -0.09 8.15 22.64
CA PHE A 106 -0.98 9.14 22.03
C PHE A 106 -1.98 8.54 21.05
N SER A 107 -1.74 7.31 20.56
CA SER A 107 -2.57 6.65 19.53
C SER A 107 -2.86 7.55 18.31
N LEU A 108 -1.93 8.46 18.01
CA LEU A 108 -2.09 9.43 16.92
C LEU A 108 -2.11 8.76 15.57
N TRP A 109 -1.41 7.63 15.44
CA TRP A 109 -1.50 6.79 14.26
C TRP A 109 -2.94 6.29 14.03
N THR A 110 -3.65 5.89 15.08
CA THR A 110 -5.05 5.44 14.98
C THR A 110 -5.96 6.57 14.51
N ALA A 111 -5.77 7.78 15.05
CA ALA A 111 -6.52 8.97 14.63
C ALA A 111 -6.18 9.38 13.19
N GLN A 112 -4.90 9.32 12.79
CA GLN A 112 -4.47 9.54 11.41
C GLN A 112 -5.15 8.54 10.48
N ARG A 113 -5.18 7.26 10.85
CA ARG A 113 -5.84 6.21 10.07
C ARG A 113 -7.34 6.42 9.99
N SER A 114 -8.01 6.87 11.07
CA SER A 114 -9.45 7.14 11.02
C SER A 114 -9.75 8.30 10.06
N VAL A 115 -8.95 9.37 10.09
CA VAL A 115 -9.08 10.47 9.11
C VAL A 115 -8.82 9.98 7.69
N ASP A 116 -7.80 9.15 7.49
CA ASP A 116 -7.52 8.55 6.17
C ASP A 116 -8.69 7.67 5.69
N PHE A 117 -9.39 6.98 6.61
CA PHE A 117 -10.59 6.21 6.30
C PHE A 117 -11.79 7.11 5.99
N GLU A 118 -12.04 8.15 6.80
CA GLU A 118 -13.13 9.11 6.61
C GLU A 118 -13.01 9.88 5.30
N ARG A 119 -11.78 10.22 4.90
CA ARG A 119 -11.52 10.94 3.65
C ARG A 119 -11.46 10.02 2.43
N ASN A 120 -11.49 8.71 2.62
CA ASN A 120 -11.40 7.79 1.50
C ASN A 120 -12.78 7.61 0.85
N PRO A 121 -12.96 8.08 -0.39
CA PRO A 121 -14.25 8.03 -1.07
C PRO A 121 -14.73 6.60 -1.34
N PHE A 122 -13.85 5.60 -1.23
CA PHE A 122 -14.19 4.19 -1.42
C PHE A 122 -14.63 3.48 -0.13
N TRP A 123 -14.46 4.08 1.06
CA TRP A 123 -14.87 3.46 2.34
C TRP A 123 -16.32 3.73 2.73
N THR A 124 -16.96 4.73 2.12
CA THR A 124 -18.42 4.93 2.24
C THR A 124 -19.20 3.75 1.64
N TYR A 125 -18.58 3.02 0.72
CA TYR A 125 -19.17 1.86 0.06
C TYR A 125 -18.70 0.57 0.73
N ALA A 126 -19.64 -0.37 0.96
CA ALA A 126 -19.32 -1.65 1.58
C ALA A 126 -18.48 -2.58 0.68
N LEU A 127 -18.42 -2.30 -0.63
CA LEU A 127 -17.69 -3.12 -1.59
C LEU A 127 -17.13 -2.29 -2.76
N SER A 128 -15.82 -2.40 -3.02
CA SER A 128 -15.25 -1.79 -4.23
C SER A 128 -15.60 -2.62 -5.47
N PRO A 129 -15.91 -2.00 -6.63
CA PRO A 129 -16.28 -2.69 -7.86
C PRO A 129 -15.28 -3.76 -8.33
N MET A 130 -13.98 -3.48 -8.20
CA MET A 130 -12.93 -4.44 -8.55
C MET A 130 -12.94 -5.67 -7.63
N PHE A 131 -13.13 -5.45 -6.33
CA PHE A 131 -13.20 -6.55 -5.37
C PHE A 131 -14.50 -7.35 -5.54
N MET A 132 -15.62 -6.67 -5.83
CA MET A 132 -16.89 -7.30 -6.14
C MET A 132 -16.79 -8.26 -7.32
N MET A 133 -16.15 -7.84 -8.42
CA MET A 133 -15.98 -8.70 -9.59
C MET A 133 -15.12 -9.93 -9.31
N ASN A 134 -14.03 -9.76 -8.55
CA ASN A 134 -13.20 -10.89 -8.13
C ASN A 134 -13.98 -11.85 -7.23
N MET A 135 -14.72 -11.32 -6.26
CA MET A 135 -15.52 -12.13 -5.34
C MET A 135 -16.62 -12.91 -6.05
N ALA A 136 -17.37 -12.27 -6.96
CA ALA A 136 -18.38 -12.94 -7.76
C ALA A 136 -17.79 -14.03 -8.66
N MET A 137 -16.63 -13.77 -9.29
CA MET A 137 -15.94 -14.76 -10.12
C MET A 137 -15.42 -15.94 -9.30
N THR A 138 -14.87 -15.69 -8.11
CA THR A 138 -14.42 -16.76 -7.21
C THR A 138 -15.60 -17.59 -6.71
N ALA A 139 -16.72 -16.96 -6.34
CA ALA A 139 -17.91 -17.66 -5.88
C ALA A 139 -18.50 -18.56 -6.97
N GLU A 140 -18.63 -18.04 -8.19
CA GLU A 140 -19.14 -18.82 -9.32
C GLU A 140 -18.21 -19.98 -9.69
N ASN A 141 -16.90 -19.77 -9.68
CA ASN A 141 -15.94 -20.85 -9.91
C ASN A 141 -16.04 -21.94 -8.84
N LEU A 142 -16.21 -21.57 -7.57
CA LEU A 142 -16.34 -22.55 -6.50
C LEU A 142 -17.64 -23.34 -6.61
N LYS A 143 -18.76 -22.71 -6.98
CA LYS A 143 -20.01 -23.41 -7.29
C LYS A 143 -19.84 -24.43 -8.40
N ARG A 144 -19.19 -24.06 -9.50
CA ARG A 144 -18.96 -24.95 -10.65
C ARG A 144 -18.03 -26.11 -10.33
N ASN A 145 -17.04 -25.89 -9.47
CA ASN A 145 -16.07 -26.91 -9.06
C ASN A 145 -16.59 -27.84 -7.95
N SER A 146 -17.68 -27.47 -7.27
CA SER A 146 -18.25 -28.25 -6.15
C SER A 146 -19.76 -28.43 -6.30
N PRO A 147 -20.25 -28.99 -7.42
CA PRO A 147 -21.69 -29.09 -7.70
C PRO A 147 -22.45 -30.01 -6.73
N ASN A 148 -21.74 -30.97 -6.10
CA ASN A 148 -22.35 -31.96 -5.22
C ASN A 148 -22.38 -31.54 -3.74
N ASP A 149 -21.77 -30.40 -3.39
CA ASP A 149 -21.74 -29.90 -2.02
C ASP A 149 -22.80 -28.80 -1.83
N ALA A 150 -23.95 -29.20 -1.28
CA ALA A 150 -25.08 -28.29 -1.05
C ALA A 150 -24.73 -27.10 -0.15
N LYS A 151 -23.80 -27.25 0.82
CA LYS A 151 -23.40 -26.15 1.71
C LYS A 151 -22.57 -25.12 0.96
N ILE A 152 -21.65 -25.58 0.11
CA ILE A 152 -20.86 -24.68 -0.73
C ILE A 152 -21.76 -23.93 -1.71
N GLN A 153 -22.75 -24.60 -2.31
CA GLN A 153 -23.72 -23.94 -3.20
C GLN A 153 -24.44 -22.79 -2.48
N GLU A 154 -25.02 -23.08 -1.31
CA GLU A 154 -25.76 -22.09 -0.51
C GLU A 154 -24.89 -20.89 -0.09
N GLN A 155 -23.66 -21.15 0.38
CA GLN A 155 -22.74 -20.09 0.78
C GLN A 155 -22.33 -19.21 -0.40
N MET A 156 -22.06 -19.81 -1.56
CA MET A 156 -21.67 -19.04 -2.74
C MET A 156 -22.86 -18.28 -3.34
N ASP A 157 -24.09 -18.82 -3.27
CA ASP A 157 -25.29 -18.08 -3.62
C ASP A 157 -25.49 -16.85 -2.73
N TRP A 158 -25.22 -16.98 -1.43
CA TRP A 158 -25.25 -15.83 -0.52
C TRP A 158 -24.22 -14.77 -0.91
N VAL A 159 -22.99 -15.17 -1.27
CA VAL A 159 -21.94 -14.24 -1.73
C VAL A 159 -22.33 -13.53 -3.03
N LEU A 160 -22.92 -14.25 -3.99
CA LEU A 160 -23.39 -13.67 -5.24
C LEU A 160 -24.53 -12.67 -5.01
N ASN A 161 -25.46 -12.98 -4.10
CA ASN A 161 -26.51 -12.04 -3.69
C ASN A 161 -25.93 -10.81 -3.01
N TYR A 162 -24.93 -10.97 -2.13
CA TYR A 162 -24.24 -9.82 -1.53
C TYR A 162 -23.57 -8.92 -2.59
N CYS A 163 -22.93 -9.49 -3.61
CA CYS A 163 -22.41 -8.72 -4.75
C CYS A 163 -23.53 -7.99 -5.49
N LYS A 164 -24.67 -8.65 -5.74
CA LYS A 164 -25.82 -8.07 -6.44
C LYS A 164 -26.40 -6.86 -5.70
N GLU A 165 -26.59 -6.96 -4.39
CA GLU A 165 -27.08 -5.84 -3.55
C GLU A 165 -26.11 -4.65 -3.56
N ASN A 166 -24.79 -4.90 -3.63
CA ASN A 166 -23.79 -3.84 -3.68
C ASN A 166 -23.61 -3.22 -5.07
N ALA A 167 -24.16 -3.84 -6.12
CA ALA A 167 -24.16 -3.30 -7.46
C ALA A 167 -25.19 -2.16 -7.67
N ASP A 168 -25.98 -1.82 -6.66
CA ASP A 168 -26.85 -0.63 -6.68
C ASP A 168 -26.18 0.65 -6.12
N SER A 169 -24.85 0.62 -5.95
CA SER A 169 -24.09 1.73 -5.40
C SER A 169 -23.62 2.72 -6.48
N GLU A 170 -23.48 4.00 -6.11
CA GLU A 170 -22.94 5.03 -7.00
C GLU A 170 -21.53 4.66 -7.50
N ILE A 171 -20.68 4.06 -6.67
CA ILE A 171 -19.34 3.64 -7.10
C ILE A 171 -19.35 2.58 -8.19
N TRP A 172 -20.36 1.69 -8.16
CA TRP A 172 -20.58 0.73 -9.23
C TRP A 172 -21.01 1.46 -10.51
N ALA A 173 -21.96 2.38 -10.42
CA ALA A 173 -22.37 3.22 -11.55
C ALA A 173 -21.20 4.00 -12.16
N ARG A 174 -20.36 4.65 -11.35
CA ARG A 174 -19.13 5.34 -11.81
C ARG A 174 -18.22 4.39 -12.59
N THR A 175 -18.07 3.16 -12.10
CA THR A 175 -17.20 2.16 -12.72
C THR A 175 -17.76 1.63 -14.04
N VAL A 176 -19.07 1.33 -14.09
CA VAL A 176 -19.75 0.90 -15.32
C VAL A 176 -19.68 2.00 -16.39
N GLN A 177 -19.99 3.25 -16.03
CA GLN A 177 -19.89 4.38 -16.96
C GLN A 177 -18.45 4.61 -17.44
N HIS A 178 -17.44 4.40 -16.57
CA HIS A 178 -16.05 4.46 -16.95
C HIS A 178 -15.67 3.36 -17.96
N TRP A 179 -16.12 2.11 -17.74
CA TRP A 179 -15.90 1.01 -18.67
C TRP A 179 -16.60 1.24 -20.01
N ASP A 180 -17.85 1.72 -19.99
CA ASP A 180 -18.62 2.08 -21.18
C ASP A 180 -17.89 3.13 -22.03
N LYS A 181 -17.27 4.12 -21.38
CA LYS A 181 -16.53 5.21 -22.05
C LYS A 181 -15.19 4.75 -22.64
N HIS A 182 -14.45 3.89 -21.94
CA HIS A 182 -13.05 3.60 -22.27
C HIS A 182 -12.80 2.24 -22.93
N ILE A 183 -13.74 1.30 -22.84
CA ILE A 183 -13.59 -0.06 -23.37
C ILE A 183 -14.67 -0.32 -24.42
N SER A 184 -15.91 -0.46 -23.98
CA SER A 184 -17.12 -0.75 -24.76
C SER A 184 -18.29 -0.82 -23.79
N GLU A 185 -19.53 -0.82 -24.30
CA GLU A 185 -20.70 -1.07 -23.47
C GLU A 185 -20.51 -2.34 -22.62
N THR A 186 -20.59 -2.15 -21.30
CA THR A 186 -20.31 -3.16 -20.29
C THR A 186 -21.39 -4.22 -20.38
N PRO A 187 -21.06 -5.50 -20.55
CA PRO A 187 -22.06 -6.55 -20.60
C PRO A 187 -22.74 -6.72 -19.24
N THR A 188 -23.96 -7.23 -19.26
CA THR A 188 -24.64 -7.65 -18.03
C THR A 188 -23.97 -8.92 -17.52
N PHE A 189 -23.38 -8.81 -16.32
CA PHE A 189 -22.66 -9.92 -15.69
C PHE A 189 -23.64 -10.99 -15.19
N TRP A 190 -23.19 -12.25 -15.15
CA TRP A 190 -24.03 -13.43 -14.86
C TRP A 190 -24.71 -13.43 -13.47
N PHE A 191 -24.25 -12.58 -12.54
CA PHE A 191 -24.79 -12.44 -11.20
C PHE A 191 -25.64 -11.17 -11.02
N LEU A 192 -25.81 -10.39 -12.09
CA LEU A 192 -26.57 -9.14 -12.12
C LEU A 192 -27.74 -9.23 -13.10
N ASP A 193 -28.75 -8.41 -12.86
CA ASP A 193 -29.89 -8.26 -13.77
C ASP A 193 -29.69 -7.05 -14.69
N GLU A 194 -30.33 -7.07 -15.86
CA GLU A 194 -30.27 -5.94 -16.82
C GLU A 194 -30.82 -4.64 -16.22
N GLU A 195 -31.78 -4.74 -15.30
CA GLU A 195 -32.34 -3.57 -14.60
C GLU A 195 -31.26 -2.83 -13.79
N ILE A 196 -30.41 -3.56 -13.06
CA ILE A 196 -29.32 -2.98 -12.24
C ILE A 196 -28.29 -2.31 -13.16
N MET A 197 -27.94 -2.96 -14.27
CA MET A 197 -26.99 -2.40 -15.25
C MET A 197 -27.54 -1.16 -15.95
N SER A 198 -28.81 -1.19 -16.35
CA SER A 198 -29.48 -0.02 -16.95
C SER A 198 -29.53 1.15 -15.97
N LYS A 199 -29.86 0.88 -14.70
CA LYS A 199 -29.85 1.88 -13.63
C LYS A 199 -28.46 2.50 -13.46
N ALA A 200 -27.41 1.68 -13.35
CA ALA A 200 -26.02 2.12 -13.23
C ALA A 200 -25.57 3.02 -14.41
N ARG A 201 -26.00 2.71 -15.64
CA ARG A 201 -25.73 3.55 -16.83
C ARG A 201 -26.50 4.86 -16.82
N SER A 202 -27.74 4.86 -16.34
CA SER A 202 -28.63 6.02 -16.36
C SER A 202 -28.43 7.00 -15.18
N GLN A 203 -27.72 6.56 -14.14
CA GLN A 203 -27.51 7.34 -12.94
C GLN A 203 -26.73 8.62 -13.27
N LYS A 204 -27.33 9.78 -12.98
CA LYS A 204 -26.62 11.06 -13.02
C LYS A 204 -25.74 11.14 -11.79
N ILE A 205 -24.44 11.16 -12.05
CA ILE A 205 -23.42 11.25 -11.02
C ILE A 205 -22.97 12.70 -11.05
N GLU A 206 -23.27 13.44 -9.99
CA GLU A 206 -22.77 14.80 -9.83
C GLU A 206 -21.25 14.70 -9.59
N ASP A 207 -20.48 15.22 -10.54
CA ASP A 207 -19.08 15.50 -10.30
C ASP A 207 -19.04 16.82 -9.54
N GLU A 208 -18.57 16.80 -8.28
CA GLU A 208 -18.20 18.04 -7.59
C GLU A 208 -17.01 18.64 -8.36
N ASP A 209 -17.29 19.69 -9.14
CA ASP A 209 -16.27 20.58 -9.73
C ASP A 209 -15.41 21.26 -8.64
#